data_AF-A0A7C0UYS6-F1
#
_entry.id   AF-A0A7C0UYS6-F1
#
_cell.length_a   1.000
_cell.length_b   1.000
_cell.length_c   1.000
_cell.angle_alpha   90.00
_cell.angle_beta   90.00
_cell.angle_gamma   90.00
#
_symmetry.space_group_name_H-M   'P 1'
#
loop_
_entity.id
_entity.type
_entity.pdbx_description
1 polymer ?
#
loop_
_entity_poly.entity_id
_entity_poly.type
_entity_poly.pdbx_seq_one_letter_code
_entity_poly.pdbx_strand_id
1 'polypeptide(L)'
;MRIGPRKILHEFDLVSEDGKVVGEVKTDKYKSLRTFHSTRFPRAMLDCRYLELADAEERLIVFTDQKFYEAFVKKAQGLVMKPITVLYVSLNKRRVEKRITLP
;
A
#
# COMPACT_ATOMS: atom_id res chain seq x y z
N MET A 1 -21.82 6.13 30.52
CA MET A 1 -21.54 4.98 29.64
C MET A 1 -20.10 5.10 29.15
N ARG A 2 -19.15 4.35 29.70
CA ARG A 2 -17.74 4.38 29.26
C ARG A 2 -17.61 3.48 28.04
N ILE A 3 -17.34 4.05 26.88
CA ILE A 3 -17.00 3.29 25.68
C ILE A 3 -15.57 2.81 25.91
N GLY A 4 -15.39 1.52 26.17
CA GLY A 4 -14.06 0.92 26.27
C GLY A 4 -13.29 1.06 24.95
N PRO A 5 -11.95 0.86 24.95
CA PRO A 5 -11.16 0.97 23.73
C PRO A 5 -11.72 0.02 22.67
N ARG A 6 -12.15 0.58 21.54
CA ARG A 6 -12.67 -0.19 20.40
C ARG A 6 -11.46 -0.73 19.66
N LYS A 7 -11.25 -2.05 19.68
CA LYS A 7 -10.24 -2.70 18.85
C LYS A 7 -10.65 -2.53 17.38
N ILE A 8 -9.75 -1.97 16.58
CA ILE A 8 -9.88 -1.92 15.12
C ILE A 8 -9.11 -3.13 14.61
N LEU A 9 -9.79 -4.01 13.90
CA LEU A 9 -9.17 -5.12 13.17
C LEU A 9 -8.97 -4.68 11.73
N HIS A 10 -7.80 -5.00 11.16
CA HIS A 10 -7.48 -4.77 9.77
C HIS A 10 -7.00 -6.10 9.16
N GLU A 11 -7.54 -6.45 8.01
CA GLU A 11 -7.15 -7.63 7.24
C GLU A 11 -6.32 -7.16 6.05
N PHE A 12 -5.14 -7.76 5.86
CA PHE A 12 -4.28 -7.48 4.72
C PHE A 12 -4.63 -8.39 3.55
N ASP A 13 -4.51 -7.88 2.32
CA ASP A 13 -4.74 -8.66 1.10
C ASP A 13 -3.77 -9.83 0.96
N LEU A 14 -2.54 -9.67 1.47
CA LEU A 14 -1.47 -10.66 1.41
C LEU A 14 -0.87 -10.84 2.79
N VAL A 15 -0.74 -12.10 3.22
CA VAL A 15 -0.01 -12.49 4.43
C VAL A 15 0.73 -13.79 4.10
N SER A 16 2.03 -13.86 4.37
CA SER A 16 2.78 -15.11 4.25
C SER A 16 2.38 -16.10 5.36
N GLU A 17 2.55 -17.40 5.13
CA GLU A 17 2.21 -18.43 6.11
C GLU A 17 2.91 -18.25 7.46
N ASP A 18 4.13 -17.74 7.44
CA ASP A 18 4.93 -17.44 8.64
C ASP A 18 4.67 -16.06 9.24
N GLY A 19 3.75 -15.27 8.65
CA GLY A 19 3.41 -13.92 9.08
C GLY A 19 4.49 -12.86 8.89
N LYS A 20 5.64 -13.21 8.31
CA LYS A 20 6.78 -12.30 8.14
C LYS A 20 6.58 -11.27 7.04
N VAL A 21 5.69 -11.55 6.09
CA VAL A 21 5.34 -10.68 4.97
C VAL A 21 3.88 -10.31 5.07
N VAL A 22 3.58 -9.01 5.02
CA VAL A 22 2.22 -8.49 4.88
C VAL A 22 2.15 -7.55 3.69
N GLY A 23 1.00 -7.50 3.03
CA GLY A 23 0.86 -6.66 1.85
C GLY A 23 -0.56 -6.25 1.48
N GLU A 24 -0.62 -5.16 0.73
CA GLU A 24 -1.83 -4.51 0.25
C GLU A 24 -1.79 -4.40 -1.27
N VAL A 25 -2.90 -4.67 -1.96
CA VAL A 25 -2.99 -4.65 -3.42
C VAL A 25 -3.93 -3.54 -3.87
N LYS A 26 -3.44 -2.68 -4.77
CA LYS A 26 -4.18 -1.57 -5.35
C LYS A 26 -4.38 -1.81 -6.83
N THR A 27 -5.61 -2.20 -7.17
CA THR A 27 -6.08 -2.45 -8.54
C THR A 27 -6.80 -1.25 -9.15
N ASP A 28 -7.09 -0.24 -8.34
CA ASP A 28 -7.77 0.97 -8.75
C ASP A 28 -7.03 1.75 -9.83
N LYS A 29 -7.81 2.44 -10.67
CA LYS A 29 -7.32 3.48 -11.59
C LYS A 29 -7.85 4.84 -11.18
N TYR A 30 -7.19 5.89 -11.65
CA TYR A 30 -7.69 7.26 -11.51
C TYR A 30 -7.79 7.97 -12.87
N LYS A 31 -8.92 8.66 -13.09
CA LYS A 31 -9.22 9.38 -14.33
C LYS A 31 -8.66 10.80 -14.37
N SER A 32 -8.42 11.42 -13.21
CA SER A 32 -7.90 12.79 -13.10
C SER A 32 -7.01 12.97 -11.87
N LEU A 33 -6.13 13.98 -11.89
CA LEU A 33 -5.30 14.34 -10.73
C LEU A 33 -6.15 14.70 -9.50
N ARG A 34 -7.31 15.32 -9.70
CA ARG A 34 -8.26 15.60 -8.62
C ARG A 34 -8.65 14.32 -7.89
N THR A 35 -9.09 13.29 -8.62
CA THR A 35 -9.47 11.99 -8.03
C THR A 35 -8.28 11.30 -7.37
N PHE A 36 -7.09 11.39 -7.98
CA PHE A 36 -5.87 10.87 -7.37
C PHE A 36 -5.63 11.49 -6.00
N HIS A 37 -5.64 12.81 -5.89
CA HIS A 37 -5.36 13.51 -4.64
C HIS A 37 -6.46 13.37 -3.59
N SER A 38 -7.73 13.35 -3.99
CA SER A 38 -8.85 13.35 -3.02
C SER A 38 -9.22 11.97 -2.50
N THR A 39 -8.97 10.90 -3.24
CA THR A 39 -9.47 9.56 -2.87
C THR A 39 -8.44 8.45 -3.00
N ARG A 40 -7.64 8.42 -4.07
CA ARG A 40 -6.76 7.26 -4.33
C ARG A 40 -5.49 7.31 -3.50
N PHE A 41 -4.80 8.44 -3.54
CA PHE A 41 -3.58 8.63 -2.75
C PHE A 41 -3.85 8.54 -1.24
N PRO A 42 -4.87 9.20 -0.66
CA PRO A 42 -5.16 9.06 0.76
C PRO A 42 -5.47 7.62 1.19
N ARG A 43 -6.21 6.85 0.37
CA ARG A 43 -6.50 5.44 0.67
C ARG A 43 -5.24 4.58 0.65
N ALA A 44 -4.42 4.70 -0.39
CA ALA A 44 -3.15 3.98 -0.44
C ALA A 44 -2.20 4.37 0.71
N MET A 45 -2.20 5.64 1.12
CA MET A 45 -1.42 6.07 2.30
C MET A 45 -1.99 5.55 3.62
N LEU A 46 -3.31 5.41 3.74
CA LEU A 46 -3.93 4.78 4.91
C LEU A 46 -3.51 3.31 5.00
N ASP A 47 -3.48 2.61 3.88
CA ASP A 47 -2.97 1.23 3.79
C ASP A 47 -1.50 1.17 4.24
N CYS A 48 -0.67 2.14 3.84
CA CYS A 48 0.69 2.27 4.37
C CYS A 48 0.72 2.44 5.90
N ARG A 49 -0.21 3.20 6.51
CA ARG A 49 -0.28 3.33 7.97
C ARG A 49 -0.61 2.00 8.65
N TYR A 50 -1.48 1.20 8.06
CA TYR A 50 -1.77 -0.13 8.59
C TYR A 50 -0.57 -1.08 8.46
N LEU A 51 0.11 -1.06 7.31
CA LEU A 51 1.35 -1.82 7.11
C LEU A 51 2.45 -1.41 8.13
N GLU A 52 2.60 -0.11 8.40
CA GLU A 52 3.56 0.40 9.39
C GLU A 52 3.26 -0.07 10.83
N LEU A 53 1.99 -0.34 11.15
CA LEU A 53 1.56 -0.87 12.45
C LEU A 53 1.73 -2.38 12.56
N ALA A 54 1.83 -3.11 11.44
CA ALA A 54 2.05 -4.54 11.45
C ALA A 54 3.45 -4.90 11.95
N ASP A 55 3.52 -5.94 12.78
CA ASP A 55 4.78 -6.53 13.26
C ASP A 55 5.30 -7.60 12.27
N ALA A 56 5.62 -7.13 11.05
CA ALA A 56 6.15 -7.95 9.97
C ALA A 56 7.56 -7.49 9.56
N GLU A 57 8.37 -8.43 9.09
CA GLU A 57 9.72 -8.15 8.57
C GLU A 57 9.63 -7.40 7.23
N GLU A 58 8.77 -7.88 6.33
CA GLU A 58 8.52 -7.27 5.03
C GLU A 58 7.09 -6.72 4.91
N ARG A 59 6.99 -5.49 4.39
CA ARG A 59 5.73 -4.79 4.13
C ARG A 59 5.66 -4.42 2.66
N LEU A 60 4.58 -4.83 2.00
CA LEU A 60 4.40 -4.64 0.56
C LEU A 60 3.19 -3.75 0.27
N ILE A 61 3.32 -2.82 -0.67
CA ILE A 61 2.16 -2.25 -1.35
C ILE A 61 2.31 -2.47 -2.86
N VAL A 62 1.34 -3.17 -3.44
CA VAL A 62 1.38 -3.67 -4.80
C VAL A 62 0.40 -2.88 -5.65
N PHE A 63 0.86 -2.34 -6.76
CA PHE A 63 0.02 -1.65 -7.73
C PHE A 63 -0.08 -2.49 -9.00
N THR A 64 -1.28 -2.57 -9.58
CA THR A 64 -1.49 -3.21 -10.90
C THR A 64 -1.73 -2.19 -12.02
N ASP A 65 -1.85 -0.91 -11.68
CA ASP A 65 -1.92 0.20 -12.64
C ASP A 65 -0.62 1.01 -12.60
N GLN A 66 0.09 1.07 -13.72
CA GLN A 66 1.40 1.73 -13.80
C GLN A 66 1.32 3.23 -13.49
N LYS A 67 0.26 3.90 -13.97
CA LYS A 67 0.08 5.34 -13.77
C LYS A 67 -0.14 5.64 -12.30
N PHE A 68 -0.91 4.81 -11.59
CA PHE A 68 -1.09 4.93 -10.16
C PHE A 68 0.19 4.64 -9.39
N TYR A 69 0.92 3.58 -9.72
CA TYR A 69 2.24 3.30 -9.14
C TYR A 69 3.17 4.53 -9.24
N GLU A 70 3.35 5.08 -10.43
CA GLU A 70 4.28 6.19 -10.68
C GLU A 70 3.88 7.45 -9.91
N ALA A 71 2.59 7.79 -9.93
CA ALA A 71 2.07 8.94 -9.19
C ALA A 71 2.17 8.76 -7.67
N PHE A 72 1.92 7.54 -7.17
CA PHE A 72 2.04 7.21 -5.76
C PHE A 72 3.49 7.33 -5.30
N VAL A 73 4.43 6.65 -5.96
CA VAL A 73 5.86 6.69 -5.62
C VAL A 73 6.38 8.12 -5.53
N LYS A 74 6.09 8.94 -6.55
CA LYS A 74 6.52 10.34 -6.59
C LYS A 74 6.00 11.15 -5.41
N LYS A 75 4.78 10.88 -4.95
CA LYS A 75 4.12 11.67 -3.91
C LYS A 75 4.35 11.12 -2.49
N ALA A 76 4.51 9.82 -2.34
CA ALA A 76 4.68 9.14 -1.05
C ALA A 76 6.10 9.29 -0.47
N GLN A 77 7.06 9.74 -1.28
CA GLN A 77 8.43 9.96 -0.86
C GLN A 77 8.51 10.94 0.31
N GLY A 78 9.09 10.51 1.43
CA GLY A 78 9.17 11.28 2.68
C GLY A 78 7.89 11.29 3.53
N LEU A 79 6.84 10.54 3.14
CA LEU A 79 5.59 10.42 3.91
C LEU A 79 5.44 9.05 4.59
N VAL A 80 6.12 8.04 4.06
CA VAL A 80 6.26 6.73 4.70
C VAL A 80 7.29 6.85 5.82
N MET A 81 7.03 6.18 6.94
CA MET A 81 7.80 6.28 8.19
C MET A 81 8.56 4.99 8.53
N LYS A 82 8.17 3.85 7.96
CA LYS A 82 8.90 2.60 8.05
C LYS A 82 9.06 2.01 6.66
N PRO A 83 10.12 1.23 6.41
CA PRO A 83 10.36 0.65 5.10
C PRO A 83 9.15 -0.12 4.55
N ILE A 84 8.66 0.32 3.39
CA ILE A 84 7.62 -0.38 2.62
C ILE A 84 8.14 -0.60 1.20
N THR A 85 8.12 -1.85 0.74
CA THR A 85 8.40 -2.20 -0.64
C THR A 85 7.18 -1.89 -1.51
N VAL A 86 7.35 -1.00 -2.47
CA VAL A 86 6.33 -0.64 -3.47
C VAL A 86 6.60 -1.42 -4.75
N LEU A 87 5.62 -2.23 -5.17
CA LEU A 87 5.71 -3.06 -6.37
C LEU A 87 4.75 -2.55 -7.45
N TYR A 88 5.18 -2.61 -8.71
CA TYR A 88 4.28 -2.60 -9.86
C TYR A 88 4.29 -3.99 -10.50
N VAL A 89 3.11 -4.61 -10.56
CA VAL A 89 2.88 -5.91 -11.19
C VAL A 89 2.09 -5.70 -12.47
N SER A 90 2.66 -6.10 -13.60
CA SER A 90 1.95 -6.12 -14.87
C SER A 90 1.08 -7.37 -14.95
N LEU A 91 -0.24 -7.19 -14.96
CA LEU A 91 -1.18 -8.32 -15.12
C LEU A 91 -1.09 -8.96 -16.50
N ASN A 92 -0.78 -8.18 -17.54
CA ASN A 92 -0.61 -8.69 -18.90
C ASN A 92 0.62 -9.58 -19.04
N LYS A 93 1.73 -9.22 -18.39
CA LYS A 93 2.98 -9.99 -18.43
C LYS A 93 3.15 -10.96 -17.27
N ARG A 94 2.23 -10.93 -16.29
CA ARG A 94 2.20 -11.76 -15.08
C ARG A 94 3.52 -11.74 -14.30
N ARG A 95 4.14 -10.56 -14.16
CA ARG A 95 5.40 -10.39 -13.45
C ARG A 95 5.51 -9.03 -12.78
N VAL A 96 6.37 -8.96 -11.76
CA VAL A 96 6.84 -7.69 -11.19
C VAL A 96 7.67 -6.98 -12.26
N GLU A 97 7.32 -5.73 -12.57
CA GLU A 97 8.08 -4.90 -13.51
C GLU A 97 8.89 -3.82 -12.82
N LYS A 98 8.45 -3.34 -11.64
CA LYS A 98 9.18 -2.35 -10.86
C LYS A 98 9.10 -2.70 -9.37
N ARG A 99 10.21 -2.49 -8.67
CA ARG A 99 10.33 -2.65 -7.22
C ARG A 99 11.17 -1.51 -6.69
N ILE A 100 10.65 -0.80 -5.69
CA ILE A 100 11.42 0.15 -4.89
C ILE A 100 11.06 -0.01 -3.43
N THR A 101 11.92 0.45 -2.53
CA THR A 101 11.59 0.57 -1.11
C THR A 101 11.52 2.04 -0.76
N LEU A 102 10.37 2.48 -0.25
CA LEU A 102 10.26 3.80 0.36
C LEU A 102 10.76 3.70 1.81
N PRO A 103 11.56 4.68 2.29
CA PRO A 103 12.06 4.71 3.67
C PRO A 103 10.94 4.86 4.69
#